data_AF-A0A128A3U4-F1
#
_entry.id   AF-A0A128A3U4-F1
#
_cell.length_a   1.000
_cell.length_b   1.000
_cell.length_c   1.000
_cell.angle_alpha   90.00
_cell.angle_beta   90.00
_cell.angle_gamma   90.00
#
_symmetry.space_group_name_H-M   'P 1'
#
loop_
_entity.id
_entity.type
_entity.pdbx_description
1 polymer ?
#
loop_
_entity_poly.entity_id
_entity_poly.type
_entity_poly.pdbx_seq_one_letter_code
_entity_poly.pdbx_strand_id
1 'polypeptide(L)'
;MIKRKSFCGVGCDIEVLKRVSTNRLTLRLQSDLLEILKQSADKKDLTLNAMITNILNKNITYDETVNVIPNMVVPYDLFFNIITKVEAPDVNEIVKSAPNVVKKLFDIMGVQYDIDHVIHNYLTTLSKYCNWFEFSYKITGNNYRLVFCTGNSSKWTTFVQQYVKSILDSLKIIVINDSLHDGIVVFEFSHRDYL
;
A
#
# COMPACT_ATOMS: atom_id res chain seq x y z
N MET A 1 11.54 -25.27 -9.40
CA MET A 1 10.46 -25.83 -8.55
C MET A 1 9.74 -24.68 -7.88
N ILE A 2 8.57 -24.29 -8.40
CA ILE A 2 7.86 -23.07 -7.95
C ILE A 2 6.95 -23.42 -6.78
N LYS A 3 7.23 -22.92 -5.57
CA LYS A 3 6.34 -23.07 -4.42
C LYS A 3 5.09 -22.21 -4.63
N ARG A 4 3.91 -22.82 -4.57
CA ARG A 4 2.62 -22.12 -4.61
C ARG A 4 2.49 -21.24 -3.35
N LYS A 5 2.14 -19.96 -3.51
CA LYS A 5 1.65 -19.13 -2.39
C LYS A 5 0.37 -19.78 -1.84
N SER A 6 0.30 -20.01 -0.53
CA SER A 6 -0.96 -20.37 0.13
C SER A 6 -1.82 -19.12 0.29
N PHE A 7 -3.00 -19.12 -0.33
CA PHE A 7 -4.01 -18.09 -0.11
C PHE A 7 -4.56 -18.21 1.32
N CYS A 8 -4.23 -17.26 2.19
CA CYS A 8 -5.02 -17.02 3.42
C CYS A 8 -6.26 -16.22 3.03
N GLY A 9 -7.30 -16.93 2.60
CA GLY A 9 -8.61 -16.33 2.33
C GLY A 9 -9.33 -15.97 3.63
N VAL A 10 -9.43 -14.68 3.92
CA VAL A 10 -10.38 -14.13 4.90
C VAL A 10 -11.07 -12.93 4.24
N GLY A 11 -12.27 -13.15 3.72
CA GLY A 11 -13.21 -12.05 3.48
C GLY A 11 -13.91 -11.66 4.80
N CYS A 12 -14.82 -10.71 4.83
CA CYS A 12 -15.33 -9.82 3.79
C CYS A 12 -16.07 -8.71 4.55
N ASP A 13 -15.69 -7.44 4.40
CA ASP A 13 -16.53 -6.35 4.90
C ASP A 13 -17.36 -5.81 3.72
N ILE A 14 -18.68 -5.91 3.87
CA ILE A 14 -19.66 -5.51 2.87
C ILE A 14 -19.75 -3.98 2.92
N GLU A 15 -18.92 -3.31 2.13
CA GLU A 15 -19.20 -1.92 1.77
C GLU A 15 -20.57 -1.85 1.11
N VAL A 16 -21.39 -0.89 1.55
CA VAL A 16 -22.65 -0.55 0.89
C VAL A 16 -22.32 -0.23 -0.56
N LEU A 17 -22.80 -1.07 -1.49
CA LEU A 17 -22.60 -0.93 -2.93
C LEU A 17 -23.22 0.39 -3.44
N LYS A 18 -22.48 1.49 -3.26
CA LYS A 18 -22.67 2.72 -4.03
C LYS A 18 -22.66 2.29 -5.49
N ARG A 19 -23.77 2.51 -6.21
CA ARG A 19 -23.83 2.27 -7.64
C ARG A 19 -22.75 3.11 -8.32
N VAL A 20 -21.64 2.47 -8.68
CA VAL A 20 -20.58 3.10 -9.46
C VAL A 20 -21.18 3.41 -10.83
N SER A 21 -21.49 4.70 -11.06
CA SER A 21 -21.96 5.16 -12.35
C SER A 21 -20.81 5.07 -13.36
N THR A 22 -20.95 4.17 -14.33
CA THR A 22 -19.96 3.98 -15.38
C THR A 22 -20.23 4.96 -16.53
N ASN A 23 -19.22 5.75 -16.88
CA ASN A 23 -19.30 6.67 -18.01
C ASN A 23 -18.57 6.06 -19.22
N ARG A 24 -19.16 6.18 -20.42
CA ARG A 24 -18.55 5.68 -21.65
C ARG A 24 -17.47 6.65 -22.14
N LEU A 25 -16.22 6.21 -22.09
CA LEU A 25 -15.10 6.86 -22.78
C LEU A 25 -14.88 6.21 -24.16
N THR A 26 -14.45 6.99 -25.16
CA THR A 26 -14.03 6.47 -26.47
C THR A 26 -12.77 7.20 -26.90
N LEU A 27 -11.70 6.47 -27.15
CA LEU A 27 -10.37 7.01 -27.48
C LEU A 27 -9.91 6.49 -28.85
N ARG A 28 -9.09 7.28 -29.55
CA ARG A 28 -8.31 6.82 -30.70
C ARG A 28 -6.87 6.65 -30.24
N LEU A 29 -6.30 5.47 -30.48
CA LEU A 29 -4.92 5.13 -30.13
C LEU A 29 -4.11 4.90 -31.41
N GLN A 30 -2.80 5.07 -31.34
CA GLN A 30 -1.89 4.62 -32.39
C GLN A 30 -1.94 3.08 -32.49
N SER A 31 -1.79 2.53 -33.69
CA SER A 31 -2.02 1.10 -33.96
C SER A 31 -1.09 0.19 -33.18
N ASP A 32 0.18 0.57 -33.07
CA ASP A 32 1.23 -0.08 -32.30
C ASP A 32 0.90 -0.13 -30.80
N LEU A 33 0.48 1.00 -30.22
CA LEU A 33 0.06 1.07 -28.82
C LEU A 33 -1.18 0.19 -28.57
N LEU A 34 -2.15 0.18 -29.49
CA LEU A 34 -3.34 -0.67 -29.40
C LEU A 34 -2.98 -2.16 -29.43
N GLU A 35 -2.03 -2.57 -30.26
CA GLU A 35 -1.56 -3.96 -30.32
C GLU A 35 -0.81 -4.37 -29.04
N ILE A 36 0.08 -3.51 -28.53
CA ILE A 36 0.79 -3.74 -27.26
C ILE A 36 -0.20 -3.88 -26.10
N LEU A 37 -1.25 -3.05 -26.05
CA LEU A 37 -2.29 -3.11 -25.03
C LEU A 37 -3.13 -4.39 -25.12
N LYS A 38 -3.50 -4.83 -26.33
CA LYS A 38 -4.20 -6.12 -26.55
C LYS A 38 -3.34 -7.29 -26.06
N GLN A 39 -2.11 -7.41 -26.55
CA GLN A 39 -1.18 -8.47 -26.13
C GLN A 39 -0.96 -8.48 -24.61
N SER A 40 -0.95 -7.31 -23.97
CA SER A 40 -0.79 -7.18 -22.52
C SER A 40 -2.05 -7.53 -21.73
N ALA A 41 -3.23 -7.34 -22.32
CA ALA A 41 -4.51 -7.74 -21.76
C ALA A 41 -4.68 -9.27 -21.87
N ASP A 42 -4.39 -9.84 -23.04
CA ASP A 42 -4.41 -11.30 -23.30
C ASP A 42 -3.45 -12.05 -22.35
N LYS A 43 -2.22 -11.56 -22.18
CA LYS A 43 -1.22 -12.11 -21.23
C LYS A 43 -1.67 -12.10 -19.76
N LYS A 44 -2.69 -11.31 -19.42
CA LYS A 44 -3.22 -11.14 -18.05
C LYS A 44 -4.64 -11.71 -17.88
N ASP A 45 -5.20 -12.34 -18.92
CA ASP A 45 -6.60 -12.79 -18.96
C ASP A 45 -7.60 -11.65 -18.65
N LEU A 46 -7.35 -10.47 -19.23
CA LEU A 46 -8.17 -9.27 -19.07
C LEU A 46 -8.76 -8.84 -20.40
N THR A 47 -9.96 -8.23 -20.37
CA THR A 47 -10.46 -7.47 -21.52
C THR A 47 -9.62 -6.21 -21.74
N LEU A 48 -9.52 -5.74 -22.98
CA LEU A 48 -8.81 -4.49 -23.30
C LEU A 48 -9.34 -3.30 -22.47
N ASN A 49 -10.66 -3.22 -22.26
CA ASN A 49 -11.26 -2.17 -21.42
C ASN A 49 -10.84 -2.29 -19.95
N ALA A 50 -10.77 -3.51 -19.40
CA ALA A 50 -10.28 -3.73 -18.03
C ALA A 50 -8.79 -3.34 -17.91
N MET A 51 -7.96 -3.69 -18.91
CA MET A 51 -6.55 -3.30 -18.95
C MET A 51 -6.37 -1.77 -19.00
N ILE A 52 -7.10 -1.07 -19.86
CA ILE A 52 -7.06 0.40 -19.97
C ILE A 52 -7.53 1.05 -18.65
N THR A 53 -8.67 0.62 -18.10
CA THR A 53 -9.17 1.11 -16.81
C THR A 53 -8.17 0.87 -15.68
N ASN A 54 -7.50 -0.27 -15.64
CA ASN A 54 -6.46 -0.55 -14.64
C ASN A 54 -5.22 0.34 -14.79
N ILE A 55 -4.81 0.68 -16.01
CA ILE A 55 -3.72 1.64 -16.28
C ILE A 55 -4.12 3.04 -15.80
N LEU A 56 -5.30 3.53 -16.20
CA LEU A 56 -5.79 4.86 -15.80
C LEU A 56 -5.96 4.97 -14.28
N ASN A 57 -6.54 3.96 -13.64
CA ASN A 57 -6.67 3.91 -12.18
C ASN A 57 -5.30 3.92 -11.49
N LYS A 58 -4.33 3.11 -11.95
CA LYS A 58 -2.97 3.12 -11.38
C LYS A 58 -2.30 4.49 -11.57
N ASN A 59 -2.46 5.11 -12.73
CA ASN A 59 -1.84 6.40 -13.02
C ASN A 59 -2.34 7.48 -12.06
N ILE A 60 -3.66 7.64 -11.93
CA ILE A 60 -4.30 8.65 -11.07
C ILE A 60 -4.09 8.34 -9.57
N THR A 61 -4.17 7.06 -9.15
CA THR A 61 -4.05 6.70 -7.72
C THR A 61 -2.60 6.68 -7.22
N TYR A 62 -1.61 6.43 -8.09
CA TYR A 62 -0.23 6.14 -7.68
C TYR A 62 0.84 6.85 -8.51
N ASP A 63 0.84 6.70 -9.84
CA ASP A 63 1.98 7.16 -10.64
C ASP A 63 2.11 8.71 -10.60
N GLU A 64 1.00 9.45 -10.73
CA GLU A 64 1.02 10.92 -10.60
C GLU A 64 1.53 11.36 -9.22
N THR A 65 1.04 10.70 -8.16
CA THR A 65 1.36 10.99 -6.75
C THR A 65 2.83 10.73 -6.43
N VAL A 66 3.38 9.57 -6.82
CA VAL A 66 4.75 9.17 -6.45
C VAL A 66 5.80 9.86 -7.32
N ASN A 67 5.49 10.25 -8.57
CA ASN A 67 6.43 10.94 -9.44
C ASN A 67 6.75 12.39 -9.01
N VAL A 68 5.98 13.00 -8.09
CA VAL A 68 6.30 14.34 -7.56
C VAL A 68 7.43 14.32 -6.54
N ILE A 69 7.70 13.17 -5.90
CA ILE A 69 8.82 12.99 -4.97
C ILE A 69 9.95 12.23 -5.70
N PRO A 70 11.23 12.65 -5.56
CA PRO A 70 12.36 11.88 -6.04
C PRO A 70 12.33 10.45 -5.48
N ASN A 71 12.04 9.49 -6.36
CA ASN A 71 11.93 8.08 -6.05
C ASN A 71 12.92 7.27 -6.91
N MET A 72 13.31 6.09 -6.43
CA MET A 72 14.18 5.17 -7.16
C MET A 72 13.50 3.80 -7.24
N VAL A 73 13.32 3.29 -8.46
CA VAL A 73 12.83 1.94 -8.70
C VAL A 73 14.00 0.97 -8.56
N VAL A 74 13.93 0.06 -7.59
CA VAL A 74 14.95 -0.95 -7.31
C VAL A 74 14.34 -2.35 -7.51
N PRO A 75 15.02 -3.30 -8.19
CA PRO A 75 14.56 -4.68 -8.28
C PRO A 75 14.38 -5.31 -6.89
N TYR A 76 13.29 -6.08 -6.72
CA TYR A 76 12.90 -6.69 -5.44
C TYR A 76 14.06 -7.40 -4.73
N ASP A 77 14.74 -8.32 -5.43
CA ASP A 77 15.85 -9.10 -4.84
C ASP A 77 17.03 -8.22 -4.42
N LEU A 78 17.33 -7.14 -5.17
CA LEU A 78 18.41 -6.22 -4.83
C LEU A 78 18.06 -5.42 -3.57
N PHE A 79 16.84 -4.90 -3.47
CA PHE A 79 16.36 -4.19 -2.29
C PHE A 79 16.34 -5.11 -1.05
N PHE A 80 15.84 -6.34 -1.19
CA PHE A 80 15.82 -7.31 -0.08
C PHE A 80 17.22 -7.74 0.37
N ASN A 81 18.18 -7.87 -0.56
CA ASN A 81 19.59 -8.13 -0.24
C ASN A 81 20.30 -6.95 0.44
N ILE A 82 19.79 -5.72 0.28
CA ILE A 82 20.26 -4.54 1.02
C ILE A 82 19.64 -4.54 2.42
N ILE A 83 18.30 -4.57 2.54
CA ILE A 83 17.62 -4.40 3.84
C ILE A 83 17.96 -5.52 4.84
N THR A 84 18.22 -6.74 4.35
CA THR A 84 18.64 -7.86 5.21
C THR A 84 20.06 -7.71 5.78
N LYS A 85 20.88 -6.81 5.23
CA LYS A 85 22.22 -6.47 5.72
C LYS A 85 22.28 -5.20 6.58
N VAL A 86 21.17 -4.47 6.70
CA VAL A 86 21.09 -3.33 7.62
C VAL A 86 20.99 -3.86 9.05
N GLU A 87 21.68 -3.21 9.99
CA GLU A 87 21.64 -3.56 11.41
C GLU A 87 20.48 -2.86 12.14
N ALA A 88 19.98 -3.47 13.21
CA ALA A 88 18.78 -3.00 13.90
C ALA A 88 18.84 -1.52 14.38
N PRO A 89 19.98 -0.97 14.87
CA PRO A 89 20.08 0.45 15.19
C PRO A 89 19.89 1.36 13.97
N ASP A 90 20.46 0.99 12.82
CA ASP A 90 20.33 1.77 11.59
C ASP A 90 18.89 1.75 11.06
N VAL A 91 18.20 0.60 11.16
CA VAL A 91 16.77 0.50 10.84
C VAL A 91 15.96 1.49 11.69
N ASN A 92 16.20 1.54 13.00
CA ASN A 92 15.50 2.46 13.92
C ASN A 92 15.70 3.94 13.55
N GLU A 93 16.87 4.34 13.03
CA GLU A 93 17.09 5.71 12.55
C GLU A 93 16.43 5.98 11.19
N ILE A 94 16.48 5.00 10.26
CA ILE A 94 15.86 5.12 8.93
C ILE A 94 14.34 5.31 9.05
N VAL A 95 13.66 4.52 9.89
CA VAL A 95 12.19 4.58 10.00
C VAL A 95 11.67 5.91 10.57
N LYS A 96 12.47 6.66 11.35
CA LYS A 96 12.09 8.00 11.85
C LYS A 96 11.86 9.01 10.73
N SER A 97 12.37 8.77 9.53
CA SER A 97 12.09 9.60 8.36
C SER A 97 10.70 9.35 7.75
N ALA A 98 10.06 8.21 8.05
CA ALA A 98 8.80 7.79 7.43
C ALA A 98 7.68 8.84 7.56
N PRO A 99 7.39 9.42 8.75
CA PRO A 99 6.37 10.45 8.88
C PRO A 99 6.59 11.65 7.98
N ASN A 100 7.84 12.08 7.78
CA ASN A 100 8.17 13.24 6.96
C ASN A 100 7.97 12.94 5.46
N VAL A 101 8.21 11.70 5.03
CA VAL A 101 7.91 11.26 3.66
C VAL A 101 6.40 11.26 3.41
N VAL A 102 5.59 10.72 4.33
CA VAL A 102 4.13 10.68 4.17
C VAL A 102 3.53 12.08 4.23
N LYS A 103 3.93 12.92 5.19
CA LYS A 103 3.48 14.32 5.30
C LYS A 103 3.77 15.10 4.04
N LYS A 104 5.01 15.05 3.53
CA LYS A 104 5.39 15.72 2.28
C LYS A 104 4.55 15.25 1.08
N LEU A 105 4.22 13.95 1.02
CA LEU A 105 3.34 13.43 -0.03
C LEU A 105 1.92 14.00 0.10
N PHE A 106 1.40 14.07 1.31
CA PHE A 106 0.04 14.55 1.59
C PHE A 106 -0.08 16.06 1.35
N ASP A 107 0.93 16.85 1.74
CA ASP A 107 1.03 18.28 1.41
C ASP A 107 0.98 18.52 -0.11
N ILE A 108 1.67 17.68 -0.89
CA ILE A 108 1.66 17.72 -2.37
C ILE A 108 0.28 17.35 -2.94
N MET A 109 -0.39 16.36 -2.35
CA MET A 109 -1.72 15.91 -2.76
C MET A 109 -2.85 16.85 -2.30
N GLY A 110 -2.58 17.79 -1.39
CA GLY A 110 -3.62 18.59 -0.73
C GLY A 110 -4.50 17.79 0.24
N VAL A 111 -3.97 16.72 0.83
CA VAL A 111 -4.68 15.76 1.70
C VAL A 111 -4.29 15.99 3.16
N GLN A 112 -5.22 15.77 4.10
CA GLN A 112 -4.97 15.92 5.53
C GLN A 112 -4.13 14.75 6.09
N TYR A 113 -3.22 15.06 7.01
CA TYR A 113 -2.39 14.06 7.70
C TYR A 113 -3.06 13.54 8.96
N ASP A 114 -4.05 12.66 8.74
CA ASP A 114 -4.79 11.91 9.76
C ASP A 114 -4.76 10.40 9.48
N ILE A 115 -5.38 9.60 10.34
CA ILE A 115 -5.31 8.13 10.26
C ILE A 115 -6.09 7.56 9.08
N ASP A 116 -7.26 8.12 8.75
CA ASP A 116 -8.09 7.62 7.66
C ASP A 116 -7.40 7.85 6.32
N HIS A 117 -6.87 9.04 6.07
CA HIS A 117 -6.09 9.31 4.87
C HIS A 117 -4.80 8.49 4.83
N VAL A 118 -4.12 8.23 5.96
CA VAL A 118 -2.97 7.31 5.98
C VAL A 118 -3.37 5.88 5.60
N ILE A 119 -4.49 5.36 6.10
CA ILE A 119 -4.99 4.03 5.73
C ILE A 119 -5.37 3.97 4.24
N HIS A 120 -6.19 4.92 3.77
CA HIS A 120 -6.80 4.90 2.44
C HIS A 120 -5.84 5.36 1.33
N ASN A 121 -5.13 6.49 1.51
CA ASN A 121 -4.31 7.10 0.47
C ASN A 121 -2.87 6.57 0.48
N TYR A 122 -2.34 6.12 1.63
CA TYR A 122 -0.95 5.69 1.76
C TYR A 122 -0.77 4.17 1.88
N LEU A 123 -1.26 3.55 2.96
CA LEU A 123 -1.00 2.14 3.25
C LEU A 123 -1.66 1.20 2.22
N THR A 124 -2.91 1.48 1.84
CA THR A 124 -3.61 0.76 0.77
C THR A 124 -2.89 0.90 -0.58
N THR A 125 -2.36 2.08 -0.88
CA THR A 125 -1.60 2.37 -2.10
C THR A 125 -0.27 1.63 -2.15
N LEU A 126 0.50 1.61 -1.05
CA LEU A 126 1.73 0.82 -0.91
C LEU A 126 1.46 -0.68 -1.10
N SER A 127 0.40 -1.20 -0.48
CA SER A 127 0.04 -2.61 -0.64
C SER A 127 -0.30 -2.96 -2.09
N LYS A 128 -1.17 -2.16 -2.73
CA LYS A 128 -1.70 -2.43 -4.07
C LYS A 128 -0.67 -2.26 -5.19
N TYR A 129 0.27 -1.32 -5.07
CA TYR A 129 1.17 -0.96 -6.18
C TYR A 129 2.66 -1.16 -5.89
N CYS A 130 3.09 -1.22 -4.62
CA CYS A 130 4.52 -1.33 -4.26
C CYS A 130 4.94 -2.73 -3.80
N ASN A 131 4.00 -3.64 -3.51
CA ASN A 131 4.28 -5.00 -3.00
C ASN A 131 5.13 -5.03 -1.70
N TRP A 132 5.05 -4.01 -0.85
CA TRP A 132 5.72 -4.01 0.45
C TRP A 132 5.11 -5.06 1.40
N PHE A 133 3.79 -5.17 1.36
CA PHE A 133 2.97 -6.05 2.18
C PHE A 133 1.59 -6.21 1.53
N GLU A 134 0.90 -7.30 1.86
CA GLU A 134 -0.56 -7.39 1.67
C GLU A 134 -1.21 -6.72 2.91
N PHE A 135 -2.14 -5.78 2.71
CA PHE A 135 -2.74 -4.96 3.76
C PHE A 135 -4.23 -5.23 3.90
N SER A 136 -4.71 -5.38 5.12
CA SER A 136 -6.13 -5.33 5.45
C SER A 136 -6.33 -4.57 6.77
N TYR A 137 -7.51 -4.00 6.94
CA TYR A 137 -7.85 -3.29 8.15
C TYR A 137 -9.34 -3.47 8.48
N LYS A 138 -9.68 -3.26 9.74
CA LYS A 138 -11.05 -3.23 10.23
C LYS A 138 -11.23 -2.04 11.16
N ILE A 139 -12.29 -1.27 10.95
CA ILE A 139 -12.70 -0.14 11.79
C ILE A 139 -14.04 -0.51 12.44
N THR A 140 -14.20 -0.27 13.74
CA THR A 140 -15.44 -0.57 14.47
C THR A 140 -15.68 0.52 15.51
N GLY A 141 -16.45 1.53 15.10
CA GLY A 141 -16.50 2.81 15.81
C GLY A 141 -15.11 3.44 15.84
N ASN A 142 -14.64 3.78 17.04
CA ASN A 142 -13.34 4.40 17.26
C ASN A 142 -12.17 3.39 17.34
N ASN A 143 -12.41 2.10 17.12
CA ASN A 143 -11.41 1.05 17.24
C ASN A 143 -10.90 0.61 15.86
N TYR A 144 -9.59 0.58 15.72
CA TYR A 144 -8.87 0.24 14.51
C TYR A 144 -8.07 -1.04 14.73
N ARG A 145 -8.10 -1.93 13.76
CA ARG A 145 -7.22 -3.09 13.65
C ARG A 145 -6.59 -3.10 12.27
N LEU A 146 -5.28 -2.88 12.20
CA LEU A 146 -4.49 -2.89 10.97
C LEU A 146 -3.68 -4.19 10.90
N VAL A 147 -3.65 -4.84 9.74
CA VAL A 147 -2.95 -6.12 9.54
C VAL A 147 -2.08 -6.04 8.28
N PHE A 148 -0.80 -6.38 8.43
CA PHE A 148 0.21 -6.33 7.37
C PHE A 148 0.86 -7.71 7.20
N CYS A 149 0.66 -8.34 6.05
CA CYS A 149 1.30 -9.60 5.68
C CYS A 149 2.53 -9.31 4.81
N THR A 150 3.71 -9.41 5.40
CA THR A 150 5.03 -9.07 4.82
C THR A 150 5.79 -10.28 4.27
N GLY A 151 5.34 -11.49 4.57
CA GLY A 151 6.00 -12.74 4.19
C GLY A 151 7.16 -13.15 5.10
N ASN A 152 7.89 -14.20 4.73
CA ASN A 152 8.71 -14.98 5.68
C ASN A 152 10.07 -14.35 6.07
N SER A 153 10.28 -13.06 5.88
CA SER A 153 11.55 -12.38 6.21
C SER A 153 11.41 -11.58 7.50
N SER A 154 12.01 -12.08 8.59
CA SER A 154 11.91 -11.45 9.92
C SER A 154 12.42 -10.01 9.92
N LYS A 155 13.60 -9.74 9.34
CA LYS A 155 14.13 -8.37 9.20
C LYS A 155 13.19 -7.43 8.43
N TRP A 156 12.52 -7.94 7.39
CA TRP A 156 11.52 -7.15 6.65
C TRP A 156 10.24 -6.91 7.46
N THR A 157 9.78 -7.93 8.19
CA THR A 157 8.61 -7.83 9.09
C THR A 157 8.86 -6.76 10.17
N THR A 158 10.03 -6.79 10.80
CA THR A 158 10.46 -5.78 11.79
C THR A 158 10.59 -4.39 11.18
N PHE A 159 11.16 -4.25 9.97
CA PHE A 159 11.20 -2.98 9.26
C PHE A 159 9.79 -2.41 9.05
N VAL A 160 8.85 -3.20 8.52
CA VAL A 160 7.47 -2.76 8.28
C VAL A 160 6.76 -2.39 9.59
N GLN A 161 6.93 -3.18 10.65
CA GLN A 161 6.40 -2.84 11.99
C GLN A 161 6.91 -1.49 12.45
N GLN A 162 8.23 -1.28 12.48
CA GLN A 162 8.83 -0.04 12.97
C GLN A 162 8.48 1.17 12.09
N TYR A 163 8.39 0.97 10.78
CA TYR A 163 7.98 1.97 9.79
C TYR A 163 6.55 2.45 10.02
N VAL A 164 5.58 1.52 10.14
CA VAL A 164 4.18 1.85 10.42
C VAL A 164 4.03 2.45 11.82
N LYS A 165 4.72 1.91 12.83
CA LYS A 165 4.70 2.43 14.20
C LYS A 165 5.15 3.89 14.26
N SER A 166 6.24 4.25 13.58
CA SER A 166 6.72 5.63 13.51
C SER A 166 5.68 6.59 12.90
N ILE A 167 4.92 6.14 11.89
CA ILE A 167 3.82 6.91 11.30
C ILE A 167 2.69 7.12 12.34
N LEU A 168 2.22 6.04 12.99
CA LEU A 168 1.17 6.10 14.02
C LEU A 168 1.57 6.97 15.22
N ASP A 169 2.80 6.84 15.72
CA ASP A 169 3.35 7.66 16.81
C ASP A 169 3.31 9.16 16.44
N SER A 170 3.60 9.50 15.18
CA SER A 170 3.59 10.89 14.69
C SER A 170 2.18 11.48 14.53
N LEU A 171 1.16 10.62 14.43
CA LEU A 171 -0.27 10.96 14.52
C LEU A 171 -0.76 11.01 15.99
N LYS A 172 0.12 10.78 16.97
CA LYS A 172 -0.18 10.67 18.40
C LYS A 172 -1.14 9.51 18.73
N ILE A 173 -1.14 8.46 17.91
CA ILE A 173 -1.96 7.26 18.13
C ILE A 173 -1.29 6.39 19.17
N ILE A 174 -2.01 6.10 20.25
CA ILE A 174 -1.54 5.19 21.30
C ILE A 174 -1.94 3.77 20.88
N VAL A 175 -0.95 2.97 20.48
CA VAL A 175 -1.17 1.56 20.15
C VAL A 175 -1.41 0.74 21.42
N ILE A 176 -2.52 0.00 21.44
CA ILE A 176 -2.93 -0.86 22.55
C ILE A 176 -2.26 -2.24 22.43
N ASN A 177 -2.11 -2.75 21.20
CA ASN A 177 -1.48 -4.03 20.89
C ASN A 177 -0.68 -3.91 19.57
N ASP A 178 0.61 -4.26 19.57
CA ASP A 178 1.47 -4.26 18.36
C ASP A 178 2.19 -5.61 18.18
N SER A 179 1.43 -6.62 17.73
CA SER A 179 1.88 -8.02 17.70
C SER A 179 2.57 -8.39 16.39
N LEU A 180 3.56 -9.30 16.50
CA LEU A 180 4.34 -9.80 15.37
C LEU A 180 4.32 -11.34 15.40
N HIS A 181 3.90 -11.95 14.29
CA HIS A 181 3.75 -13.39 14.12
C HIS A 181 4.22 -13.80 12.73
N ASP A 182 5.41 -14.41 12.60
CA ASP A 182 5.96 -15.05 11.39
C ASP A 182 5.53 -14.41 10.05
N GLY A 183 5.93 -13.15 9.85
CA GLY A 183 5.62 -12.39 8.63
C GLY A 183 4.37 -11.52 8.70
N ILE A 184 3.58 -11.59 9.76
CA ILE A 184 2.39 -10.78 9.99
C ILE A 184 2.66 -9.76 11.10
N VAL A 185 2.28 -8.50 10.88
CA VAL A 185 2.25 -7.43 11.89
C VAL A 185 0.79 -7.01 12.10
N VAL A 186 0.37 -6.86 13.36
CA VAL A 186 -0.96 -6.38 13.72
C VAL A 186 -0.83 -5.18 14.65
N PHE A 187 -1.54 -4.09 14.33
CA PHE A 187 -1.70 -2.94 15.22
C PHE A 187 -3.16 -2.81 15.62
N GLU A 188 -3.45 -2.71 16.91
CA GLU A 188 -4.79 -2.40 17.43
C GLU A 188 -4.73 -1.15 18.31
N PHE A 189 -5.63 -0.21 18.06
CA PHE A 189 -5.69 1.06 18.79
C PHE A 189 -7.11 1.64 18.79
N SER A 190 -7.35 2.60 19.68
CA SER A 190 -8.54 3.44 19.65
C SER A 190 -8.14 4.87 19.28
N HIS A 191 -8.78 5.45 18.28
CA HIS A 191 -8.60 6.87 17.91
C HIS A 191 -9.96 7.57 17.94
N ARG A 192 -10.00 8.79 18.49
CA ARG A 192 -11.16 9.68 18.39
C ARG A 192 -10.69 10.90 17.63
N ASP A 193 -11.32 11.18 16.50
CA ASP A 193 -11.11 12.45 15.82
C ASP A 193 -11.64 13.56 16.72
N TYR A 194 -10.78 14.54 16.99
CA TYR A 194 -11.19 15.79 17.62
C TYR A 194 -11.82 16.67 16.53
N LEU A 195 -13.15 16.55 16.38
CA LEU A 195 -13.99 17.51 15.68
C LEU A 195 -14.00 18.87 16.40
#